data_AF-A0A3C1WNG6-F1
#
_entry.id   AF-A0A3C1WNG6-F1
#
_cell.length_a   1.000
_cell.length_b   1.000
_cell.length_c   1.000
_cell.angle_alpha   90.00
_cell.angle_beta   90.00
_cell.angle_gamma   90.00
#
_symmetry.space_group_name_H-M   'P 1'
#
loop_
_entity.id
_entity.type
_entity.pdbx_description
1 polymer ?
#
loop_
_entity_poly.entity_id
_entity_poly.type
_entity_poly.pdbx_seq_one_letter_code
_entity_poly.pdbx_strand_id
1 'polypeptide(L)'
;MAEKMNRLKTKKEEDEIELEVEDNNETEELTDEGFSEVINEEETGEQTVEENPRQVKKRTPRARKPKEDIEEEAAGKEKKKKKEKPESAFRKAINFIRSERFIKICGLFTVLTSVFLAVSFVSYLFTGSTDRDTVYPFSWKLFLDSSVKAENLMGKLGAYASHFFIWNGYGLAAFLTLPFLFSFGLNLIVQKKLLPTLTLFRHGFALTIILSPSLAFIFQKFAFPYGGAFGNYITDISISYLGQIGTGTVLSFAVLGYLVAVFNFSFNRKNIETPDQEFEEQNSEPTIVQVDKSNAYTLAP
;
A
#
# COMPACT_ATOMS: atom_id res chain seq x y z
N MET A 1 22.62 -66.87 -39.88
CA MET A 1 22.92 -66.17 -38.61
C MET A 1 22.23 -64.81 -38.53
N ALA A 2 22.47 -63.87 -39.46
CA ALA A 2 21.96 -62.49 -39.41
C ALA A 2 20.46 -62.37 -39.07
N GLU A 3 19.59 -63.17 -39.71
CA GLU A 3 18.15 -63.13 -39.44
C GLU A 3 17.78 -63.47 -37.98
N LYS A 4 18.50 -64.40 -37.34
CA LYS A 4 18.30 -64.76 -35.93
C LYS A 4 18.80 -63.66 -34.99
N MET A 5 19.84 -62.92 -35.38
CA MET A 5 20.29 -61.72 -34.66
C MET A 5 19.24 -60.59 -34.75
N ASN A 6 18.59 -60.44 -35.92
CA ASN A 6 17.59 -59.39 -36.12
C ASN A 6 16.33 -59.65 -35.27
N ARG A 7 15.80 -60.87 -35.30
CA ARG A 7 14.66 -61.28 -34.44
C ARG A 7 14.96 -61.15 -32.94
N LEU A 8 16.22 -61.34 -32.52
CA LEU A 8 16.66 -61.11 -31.14
C LEU A 8 16.77 -59.63 -30.75
N LYS A 9 16.94 -58.71 -31.71
CA LYS A 9 16.82 -57.27 -31.46
C LYS A 9 15.36 -56.86 -31.33
N THR A 10 14.53 -57.22 -32.30
CA THR A 10 13.11 -56.85 -32.31
C THR A 10 12.42 -57.34 -31.05
N LYS A 11 12.67 -58.59 -30.63
CA LYS A 11 12.11 -59.08 -29.37
C LYS A 11 12.65 -58.34 -28.15
N LYS A 12 13.93 -57.94 -28.10
CA LYS A 12 14.43 -57.13 -26.97
C LYS A 12 13.76 -55.74 -26.95
N GLU A 13 13.54 -55.14 -28.11
CA GLU A 13 12.83 -53.85 -28.23
C GLU A 13 11.35 -53.99 -27.82
N GLU A 14 10.70 -55.13 -28.11
CA GLU A 14 9.35 -55.47 -27.63
C GLU A 14 9.32 -55.69 -26.10
N ASP A 15 10.21 -56.53 -25.55
CA ASP A 15 10.34 -56.80 -24.10
C ASP A 15 10.67 -55.52 -23.29
N GLU A 16 11.39 -54.57 -23.89
CA GLU A 16 11.80 -53.29 -23.27
C GLU A 16 10.68 -52.22 -23.34
N ILE A 17 9.77 -52.32 -24.31
CA ILE A 17 8.54 -51.52 -24.39
C ILE A 17 7.44 -52.05 -23.45
N GLU A 18 7.27 -53.36 -23.28
CA GLU A 18 6.31 -53.89 -22.29
C GLU A 18 6.66 -53.44 -20.87
N LEU A 19 7.96 -53.40 -20.52
CA LEU A 19 8.43 -52.90 -19.22
C LEU A 19 8.19 -51.39 -19.03
N GLU A 20 8.37 -50.55 -20.07
CA GLU A 20 7.99 -49.13 -19.99
C GLU A 20 6.46 -48.91 -19.92
N VAL A 21 5.64 -49.90 -20.28
CA VAL A 21 4.17 -49.82 -20.18
C VAL A 21 3.65 -50.29 -18.81
N GLU A 22 4.26 -51.30 -18.18
CA GLU A 22 3.88 -51.73 -16.83
C GLU A 22 4.18 -50.65 -15.77
N ASP A 23 5.37 -50.02 -15.81
CA ASP A 23 5.78 -48.95 -14.87
C ASP A 23 4.89 -47.68 -14.93
N ASN A 24 4.10 -47.50 -16.01
CA ASN A 24 3.22 -46.34 -16.19
C ASN A 24 1.74 -46.60 -15.80
N ASN A 25 1.39 -47.80 -15.31
CA ASN A 25 -0.01 -48.20 -15.12
C ASN A 25 -0.46 -48.33 -13.65
N GLU A 26 0.44 -48.16 -12.67
CA GLU A 26 0.11 -48.14 -11.23
C GLU A 26 -0.04 -46.71 -10.65
N THR A 27 -0.96 -45.87 -11.19
CA THR A 27 -1.34 -44.61 -10.48
C THR A 27 -2.75 -44.05 -10.74
N GLU A 28 -3.74 -44.85 -11.18
CA GLU A 28 -5.15 -44.42 -11.21
C GLU A 28 -6.10 -45.42 -10.51
N GLU A 29 -6.24 -45.30 -9.18
CA GLU A 29 -7.44 -45.75 -8.46
C GLU A 29 -7.59 -45.01 -7.11
N LEU A 30 -8.81 -44.97 -6.54
CA LEU A 30 -9.20 -44.38 -5.24
C LEU A 30 -9.15 -42.82 -5.16
N THR A 31 -10.23 -42.09 -4.89
CA THR A 31 -11.66 -42.42 -4.69
C THR A 31 -12.54 -41.23 -5.11
N ASP A 32 -13.70 -41.50 -5.74
CA ASP A 32 -14.81 -40.55 -5.83
C ASP A 32 -16.07 -41.16 -5.19
N GLU A 33 -16.31 -40.86 -3.91
CA GLU A 33 -17.59 -41.09 -3.25
C GLU A 33 -18.09 -39.76 -2.67
N GLY A 34 -19.25 -39.32 -3.16
CA GLY A 34 -19.82 -38.02 -2.80
C GLY A 34 -20.49 -38.01 -1.42
N PHE A 35 -20.58 -36.82 -0.81
CA PHE A 35 -21.39 -36.62 0.39
C PHE A 35 -22.28 -35.38 0.27
N SER A 36 -23.43 -35.56 -0.38
CA SER A 36 -24.52 -34.59 -0.39
C SER A 36 -25.47 -34.84 0.78
N GLU A 37 -25.75 -33.76 1.52
CA GLU A 37 -27.07 -33.50 2.13
C GLU A 37 -27.66 -34.54 3.11
N VAL A 38 -27.50 -34.27 4.41
CA VAL A 38 -28.51 -34.64 5.42
C VAL A 38 -28.85 -33.41 6.24
N ILE A 39 -29.98 -32.79 5.90
CA ILE A 39 -30.74 -31.94 6.82
C ILE A 39 -31.49 -32.89 7.77
N ASN A 40 -31.70 -32.49 9.01
CA ASN A 40 -32.74 -33.10 9.85
C ASN A 40 -33.42 -32.03 10.69
N GLU A 41 -34.74 -32.13 10.82
CA GLU A 41 -35.63 -31.16 11.43
C GLU A 41 -36.12 -31.63 12.81
N GLU A 42 -36.50 -30.68 13.67
CA GLU A 42 -37.56 -30.75 14.70
C GLU A 42 -37.46 -29.46 15.56
N GLU A 43 -38.52 -28.82 16.06
CA GLU A 43 -39.83 -28.39 15.54
C GLU A 43 -40.52 -27.66 16.73
N THR A 44 -41.09 -26.46 16.51
CA THR A 44 -42.21 -25.87 17.27
C THR A 44 -42.08 -25.49 18.78
N GLY A 45 -43.00 -24.61 19.24
CA GLY A 45 -43.08 -24.07 20.61
C GLY A 45 -42.71 -22.58 20.74
N GLU A 46 -43.29 -21.64 19.99
CA GLU A 46 -44.67 -21.10 20.05
C GLU A 46 -44.88 -19.95 21.08
N GLN A 47 -45.53 -18.84 20.61
CA GLN A 47 -46.15 -17.73 21.37
C GLN A 47 -45.24 -16.78 22.21
N THR A 48 -45.42 -15.43 22.29
CA THR A 48 -46.17 -14.40 21.51
C THR A 48 -45.75 -12.96 21.95
N VAL A 49 -45.81 -11.95 21.05
CA VAL A 49 -46.44 -10.57 21.16
C VAL A 49 -46.23 -9.75 22.48
N GLU A 50 -45.93 -8.43 22.55
CA GLU A 50 -45.94 -7.22 21.67
C GLU A 50 -44.95 -6.14 22.24
N GLU A 51 -44.74 -4.86 21.84
CA GLU A 51 -45.18 -3.90 20.78
C GLU A 51 -44.02 -2.91 20.51
N ASN A 52 -44.22 -1.99 19.56
CA ASN A 52 -43.50 -0.73 19.28
C ASN A 52 -44.14 0.42 20.15
N PRO A 53 -44.12 1.73 19.78
CA PRO A 53 -43.14 2.49 19.02
C PRO A 53 -42.59 3.76 19.71
N ARG A 54 -41.47 4.23 19.16
CA ARG A 54 -41.00 5.64 19.03
C ARG A 54 -41.88 6.77 19.63
N GLN A 55 -41.26 7.73 20.35
CA GLN A 55 -41.03 9.10 19.83
C GLN A 55 -40.28 10.10 20.75
N VAL A 56 -39.61 11.07 20.09
CA VAL A 56 -39.30 12.48 20.46
C VAL A 56 -38.96 12.87 21.92
N LYS A 57 -37.79 13.52 22.09
CA LYS A 57 -37.51 14.47 23.20
C LYS A 57 -37.23 15.88 22.67
N LYS A 58 -37.77 16.91 23.33
CA LYS A 58 -37.47 18.34 23.12
C LYS A 58 -37.29 19.08 24.45
N ARG A 59 -36.29 19.97 24.50
CA ARG A 59 -36.24 21.23 25.29
C ARG A 59 -36.43 21.23 26.83
N THR A 60 -35.32 21.43 27.56
CA THR A 60 -34.98 22.61 28.45
C THR A 60 -36.04 23.29 29.35
N PRO A 61 -35.67 23.99 30.47
CA PRO A 61 -34.46 23.93 31.33
C PRO A 61 -34.71 24.22 32.87
N ARG A 62 -33.62 24.44 33.65
CA ARG A 62 -33.45 25.45 34.74
C ARG A 62 -34.04 25.22 36.17
N ALA A 63 -33.17 24.85 37.13
CA ALA A 63 -33.05 25.39 38.53
C ALA A 63 -31.74 24.82 39.17
N ARG A 64 -30.73 25.59 39.58
CA ARG A 64 -30.52 26.34 40.85
C ARG A 64 -30.52 25.50 42.16
N LYS A 65 -29.31 25.16 42.63
CA LYS A 65 -28.64 25.45 43.95
C LYS A 65 -29.47 25.62 45.25
N PRO A 66 -28.92 25.41 46.47
CA PRO A 66 -27.51 25.10 46.84
C PRO A 66 -27.35 23.93 47.88
N LYS A 67 -26.20 23.92 48.57
CA LYS A 67 -25.73 22.99 49.62
C LYS A 67 -26.40 23.19 50.99
N GLU A 68 -26.17 22.20 51.88
CA GLU A 68 -25.51 22.31 53.22
C GLU A 68 -24.94 20.90 53.51
N ASP A 69 -23.71 20.63 53.96
CA ASP A 69 -22.75 21.23 54.91
C ASP A 69 -23.00 20.80 56.39
N ILE A 70 -22.47 19.61 56.78
CA ILE A 70 -22.20 19.19 58.18
C ILE A 70 -20.81 18.54 58.24
N GLU A 71 -20.08 18.78 59.33
CA GLU A 71 -18.67 18.46 59.51
C GLU A 71 -18.41 17.11 60.21
N GLU A 72 -17.26 16.54 59.86
CA GLU A 72 -16.23 15.97 60.76
C GLU A 72 -16.60 14.95 61.85
N GLU A 73 -16.11 13.71 61.66
CA GLU A 73 -15.57 12.92 62.78
C GLU A 73 -14.31 12.14 62.32
N ALA A 74 -13.24 12.17 63.14
CA ALA A 74 -11.90 11.79 62.72
C ALA A 74 -11.51 10.35 63.15
N ALA A 75 -11.69 9.38 62.25
CA ALA A 75 -11.13 8.03 62.39
C ALA A 75 -9.91 7.83 61.46
N GLY A 76 -8.77 7.42 62.04
CA GLY A 76 -7.47 7.42 61.37
C GLY A 76 -7.38 6.52 60.14
N LYS A 77 -7.25 7.10 58.95
CA LYS A 77 -6.94 6.37 57.71
C LYS A 77 -5.43 6.28 57.52
N GLU A 78 -4.88 5.09 57.79
CA GLU A 78 -3.51 4.74 57.42
C GLU A 78 -3.23 5.09 55.94
N LYS A 79 -2.08 5.70 55.66
CA LYS A 79 -1.61 5.93 54.29
C LYS A 79 -1.18 4.60 53.66
N LYS A 80 -2.15 3.79 53.19
CA LYS A 80 -1.90 2.61 52.36
C LYS A 80 -0.99 2.99 51.20
N LYS A 81 0.30 2.60 51.29
CA LYS A 81 1.26 2.76 50.19
C LYS A 81 0.67 2.10 48.95
N LYS A 82 0.34 2.93 47.95
CA LYS A 82 -0.28 2.51 46.69
C LYS A 82 0.75 1.68 45.94
N LYS A 83 0.72 0.34 46.10
CA LYS A 83 1.60 -0.58 45.38
C LYS A 83 1.42 -0.32 43.89
N GLU A 84 2.44 0.24 43.25
CA GLU A 84 2.48 0.41 41.81
C GLU A 84 2.45 -0.99 41.19
N LYS A 85 1.48 -1.23 40.28
CA LYS A 85 1.44 -2.49 39.55
C LYS A 85 2.68 -2.52 38.64
N PRO A 86 3.44 -3.62 38.58
CA PRO A 86 4.58 -3.72 37.67
C PRO A 86 4.10 -3.48 36.24
N GLU A 87 4.76 -2.57 35.52
CA GLU A 87 4.48 -2.39 34.10
C GLU A 87 4.73 -3.70 33.35
N SER A 88 3.73 -4.20 32.64
CA SER A 88 3.90 -5.38 31.80
C SER A 88 4.96 -5.13 30.73
N ALA A 89 5.72 -6.16 30.37
CA ALA A 89 6.78 -6.07 29.36
C ALA A 89 6.28 -5.44 28.04
N PHE A 90 5.02 -5.68 27.69
CA PHE A 90 4.31 -5.07 26.56
C PHE A 90 4.29 -3.53 26.60
N ARG A 91 4.06 -2.90 27.77
CA ARG A 91 4.12 -1.44 27.92
C ARG A 91 5.53 -0.91 27.71
N LYS A 92 6.54 -1.60 28.25
CA LYS A 92 7.95 -1.24 28.06
C LYS A 92 8.38 -1.37 26.59
N ALA A 93 7.93 -2.41 25.90
CA ALA A 93 8.15 -2.58 24.45
C ALA A 93 7.49 -1.47 23.62
N ILE A 94 6.24 -1.10 23.92
CA ILE A 94 5.56 0.04 23.26
C ILE A 94 6.31 1.35 23.52
N ASN A 95 6.76 1.60 24.75
CA ASN A 95 7.50 2.81 25.10
C ASN A 95 8.88 2.86 24.41
N PHE A 96 9.54 1.71 24.21
CA PHE A 96 10.77 1.61 23.43
C PHE A 96 10.56 1.89 21.93
N ILE A 97 9.54 1.29 21.31
CA ILE A 97 9.16 1.51 19.90
C ILE A 97 8.73 2.96 19.66
N ARG A 98 8.09 3.59 20.64
CA ARG A 98 7.72 5.02 20.62
C ARG A 98 8.87 5.97 21.00
N SER A 99 10.06 5.45 21.32
CA SER A 99 11.20 6.31 21.64
C SER A 99 11.66 7.08 20.40
N GLU A 100 11.95 8.36 20.58
CA GLU A 100 12.40 9.27 19.52
C GLU A 100 13.60 8.71 18.74
N ARG A 101 14.50 8.02 19.46
CA ARG A 101 15.70 7.37 18.92
C ARG A 101 15.34 6.18 18.02
N PHE A 102 14.43 5.30 18.45
CA PHE A 102 13.98 4.16 17.64
C PHE A 102 13.29 4.63 16.36
N ILE A 103 12.39 5.62 16.45
CA ILE A 103 11.70 6.20 15.29
C ILE A 103 12.70 6.77 14.27
N LYS A 104 13.74 7.48 14.73
CA LYS A 104 14.81 8.01 13.87
C LYS A 104 15.67 6.92 13.24
N ILE A 105 16.01 5.87 13.98
CA ILE A 105 16.75 4.70 13.46
C ILE A 105 15.94 3.97 12.39
N CYS A 106 14.64 3.72 12.64
CA CYS A 106 13.74 3.14 11.65
C CYS A 106 13.63 4.01 10.40
N GLY A 107 13.48 5.34 10.55
CA GLY A 107 13.45 6.26 9.42
C GLY A 107 14.72 6.22 8.57
N LEU A 108 15.90 6.20 9.21
CA LEU A 108 17.20 6.07 8.52
C LEU A 108 17.33 4.73 7.79
N PHE A 109 16.94 3.63 8.45
CA PHE A 109 16.87 2.31 7.83
C PHE A 109 15.94 2.30 6.61
N THR A 110 14.74 2.88 6.72
CA THR A 110 13.79 3.01 5.60
C THR A 110 14.36 3.81 4.42
N VAL A 111 15.04 4.93 4.66
CA VAL A 111 15.72 5.69 3.60
C VAL A 111 16.80 4.85 2.92
N LEU A 112 17.63 4.16 3.71
CA LEU A 112 18.70 3.31 3.20
C LEU A 112 18.15 2.12 2.39
N THR A 113 17.08 1.47 2.86
CA THR A 113 16.34 0.44 2.11
C THR A 113 15.78 0.98 0.80
N SER A 114 15.28 2.22 0.78
CA SER A 114 14.78 2.83 -0.45
C SER A 114 15.87 3.09 -1.49
N VAL A 115 17.08 3.48 -1.06
CA VAL A 115 18.24 3.67 -1.95
C VAL A 115 18.78 2.32 -2.44
N PHE A 116 18.85 1.32 -1.54
CA PHE A 116 19.20 -0.06 -1.86
C PHE A 116 18.28 -0.63 -2.95
N LEU A 117 16.95 -0.54 -2.75
CA LEU A 117 15.96 -1.01 -3.73
C LEU A 117 16.05 -0.23 -5.04
N ALA A 118 16.34 1.08 -5.02
CA ALA A 118 16.47 1.86 -6.26
C ALA A 118 17.64 1.39 -7.13
N VAL A 119 18.84 1.23 -6.56
CA VAL A 119 20.01 0.71 -7.29
C VAL A 119 19.76 -0.74 -7.75
N SER A 120 19.15 -1.54 -6.89
CA SER A 120 18.86 -2.94 -7.17
C SER A 120 17.85 -3.14 -8.31
N PHE A 121 16.76 -2.36 -8.32
CA PHE A 121 15.75 -2.38 -9.37
C PHE A 121 16.34 -1.93 -10.72
N VAL A 122 17.15 -0.87 -10.74
CA VAL A 122 17.85 -0.43 -11.96
C VAL A 122 18.78 -1.53 -12.50
N SER A 123 19.54 -2.18 -11.62
CA SER A 123 20.40 -3.31 -12.01
C SER A 123 19.59 -4.48 -12.58
N TYR A 124 18.43 -4.80 -11.99
CA TYR A 124 17.58 -5.92 -12.40
C TYR A 124 16.95 -5.74 -13.80
N LEU A 125 16.83 -4.50 -14.31
CA LEU A 125 16.42 -4.27 -15.70
C LEU A 125 17.42 -4.83 -16.72
N PHE A 126 18.67 -5.08 -16.31
CA PHE A 126 19.72 -5.66 -17.14
C PHE A 126 20.07 -7.09 -16.71
N THR A 127 20.15 -7.36 -15.40
CA THR A 127 20.59 -8.67 -14.86
C THR A 127 19.44 -9.65 -14.57
N GLY A 128 18.19 -9.21 -14.64
CA GLY A 128 17.01 -9.98 -14.19
C GLY A 128 16.65 -11.23 -15.01
N SER A 129 17.33 -11.47 -16.13
CA SER A 129 17.36 -12.76 -16.82
C SER A 129 18.34 -13.72 -16.15
N THR A 130 19.60 -13.32 -15.95
CA THR A 130 20.67 -14.16 -15.39
C THR A 130 20.45 -14.46 -13.90
N ASP A 131 20.03 -13.44 -13.14
CA ASP A 131 19.83 -13.54 -11.69
C ASP A 131 18.69 -14.49 -11.30
N ARG A 132 17.75 -14.77 -12.21
CA ARG A 132 16.49 -15.48 -11.90
C ARG A 132 16.73 -16.85 -11.29
N ASP A 133 17.53 -17.67 -11.98
CA ASP A 133 17.81 -19.05 -11.61
C ASP A 133 18.73 -19.13 -10.38
N THR A 134 19.34 -18.00 -10.01
CA THR A 134 20.14 -17.82 -8.79
C THR A 134 19.30 -17.42 -7.56
N VAL A 135 18.08 -16.88 -7.75
CA VAL A 135 17.20 -16.42 -6.65
C VAL A 135 15.85 -17.13 -6.55
N TYR A 136 15.47 -17.92 -7.56
CA TYR A 136 14.23 -18.67 -7.61
C TYR A 136 14.49 -20.15 -7.97
N PRO A 137 13.96 -21.13 -7.22
CA PRO A 137 13.17 -20.98 -6.00
C PRO A 137 14.03 -20.51 -4.82
N PHE A 138 13.41 -19.76 -3.88
CA PHE A 138 14.12 -19.28 -2.69
C PHE A 138 14.56 -20.45 -1.80
N SER A 139 15.87 -20.57 -1.59
CA SER A 139 16.47 -21.62 -0.76
C SER A 139 17.53 -21.03 0.16
N TRP A 140 17.38 -21.23 1.48
CA TRP A 140 18.35 -20.78 2.49
C TRP A 140 19.76 -21.34 2.23
N LYS A 141 19.87 -22.56 1.69
CA LYS A 141 21.16 -23.16 1.30
C LYS A 141 21.81 -22.34 0.18
N LEU A 142 21.08 -22.12 -0.92
CA LEU A 142 21.56 -21.35 -2.06
C LEU A 142 21.85 -19.89 -1.69
N PHE A 143 21.10 -19.33 -0.74
CA PHE A 143 21.29 -17.96 -0.28
C PHE A 143 22.59 -17.79 0.53
N LEU A 144 22.84 -18.68 1.49
CA LEU A 144 24.01 -18.64 2.38
C LEU A 144 25.32 -19.11 1.70
N ASP A 145 25.24 -19.88 0.62
CA ASP A 145 26.40 -20.35 -0.14
C ASP A 145 27.16 -19.19 -0.82
N SER A 146 28.38 -18.90 -0.37
CA SER A 146 29.18 -17.78 -0.89
C SER A 146 29.83 -18.03 -2.26
N SER A 147 29.76 -19.25 -2.80
CA SER A 147 30.27 -19.57 -4.14
C SER A 147 29.37 -18.99 -5.24
N VAL A 148 28.05 -19.10 -5.05
CA VAL A 148 27.04 -18.55 -5.96
C VAL A 148 26.92 -17.04 -5.76
N LYS A 149 26.95 -16.28 -6.87
CA LYS A 149 26.86 -14.82 -6.88
C LYS A 149 25.77 -14.37 -7.85
N ALA A 150 25.01 -13.37 -7.45
CA ALA A 150 24.11 -12.62 -8.33
C ALA A 150 24.92 -11.55 -9.08
N GLU A 151 24.51 -11.23 -10.31
CA GLU A 151 25.05 -10.12 -11.10
C GLU A 151 24.50 -8.76 -10.62
N ASN A 152 23.35 -8.75 -9.92
CA ASN A 152 22.77 -7.54 -9.36
C ASN A 152 23.76 -6.75 -8.50
N LEU A 153 23.85 -5.43 -8.70
CA LEU A 153 24.73 -4.52 -7.95
C LEU A 153 24.53 -4.57 -6.42
N MET A 154 23.37 -5.02 -5.94
CA MET A 154 23.05 -5.20 -4.52
C MET A 154 23.07 -6.67 -4.06
N GLY A 155 23.75 -7.53 -4.82
CA GLY A 155 23.93 -8.96 -4.55
C GLY A 155 22.62 -9.76 -4.50
N LYS A 156 22.64 -10.93 -3.85
CA LYS A 156 21.47 -11.82 -3.77
C LYS A 156 20.26 -11.18 -3.10
N LEU A 157 20.46 -10.37 -2.06
CA LEU A 157 19.37 -9.60 -1.43
C LEU A 157 18.69 -8.68 -2.44
N GLY A 158 19.50 -7.99 -3.25
CA GLY A 158 19.01 -7.12 -4.31
C GLY A 158 18.29 -7.87 -5.42
N ALA A 159 18.94 -8.89 -5.99
CA ALA A 159 18.36 -9.74 -7.03
C ALA A 159 17.00 -10.33 -6.60
N TYR A 160 16.93 -10.89 -5.38
CA TYR A 160 15.69 -11.46 -4.83
C TYR A 160 14.60 -10.39 -4.60
N ALA A 161 14.95 -9.25 -3.98
CA ALA A 161 13.98 -8.17 -3.74
C ALA A 161 13.46 -7.57 -5.06
N SER A 162 14.33 -7.41 -6.05
CA SER A 162 13.96 -6.91 -7.38
C SER A 162 13.07 -7.91 -8.13
N HIS A 163 13.40 -9.20 -8.09
CA HIS A 163 12.57 -10.26 -8.64
C HIS A 163 11.19 -10.30 -7.96
N PHE A 164 11.12 -10.17 -6.63
CA PHE A 164 9.85 -10.09 -5.90
C PHE A 164 8.99 -8.91 -6.35
N PHE A 165 9.54 -7.69 -6.39
CA PHE A 165 8.77 -6.48 -6.71
C PHE A 165 8.45 -6.29 -8.20
N ILE A 166 9.38 -6.64 -9.10
CA ILE A 166 9.25 -6.42 -10.54
C ILE A 166 8.63 -7.65 -11.20
N TRP A 167 9.23 -8.84 -11.05
CA TRP A 167 8.75 -10.05 -11.75
C TRP A 167 7.44 -10.57 -11.14
N ASN A 168 7.43 -10.86 -9.83
CA ASN A 168 6.25 -11.40 -9.13
C ASN A 168 5.25 -10.32 -8.69
N GLY A 169 5.61 -9.04 -8.80
CA GLY A 169 4.79 -7.90 -8.42
C GLY A 169 4.23 -7.14 -9.62
N TYR A 170 4.62 -5.88 -9.74
CA TYR A 170 3.98 -4.87 -10.61
C TYR A 170 4.83 -4.44 -11.81
N GLY A 171 5.90 -5.17 -12.13
CA GLY A 171 6.79 -4.85 -13.24
C GLY A 171 7.52 -3.53 -13.02
N LEU A 172 7.66 -2.74 -14.08
CA LEU A 172 8.31 -1.43 -14.03
C LEU A 172 7.55 -0.44 -13.14
N ALA A 173 6.24 -0.64 -12.90
CA ALA A 173 5.47 0.18 -11.97
C ALA A 173 5.91 0.00 -10.50
N ALA A 174 6.70 -1.03 -10.17
CA ALA A 174 7.29 -1.19 -8.84
C ALA A 174 8.18 0.00 -8.42
N PHE A 175 8.80 0.71 -9.38
CA PHE A 175 9.61 1.91 -9.11
C PHE A 175 8.82 3.03 -8.41
N LEU A 176 7.49 3.06 -8.52
CA LEU A 176 6.62 4.01 -7.81
C LEU A 176 6.63 3.83 -6.29
N THR A 177 7.05 2.65 -5.81
CA THR A 177 7.25 2.34 -4.38
C THR A 177 8.42 3.14 -3.79
N LEU A 178 9.46 3.41 -4.59
CA LEU A 178 10.70 4.05 -4.15
C LEU A 178 10.49 5.49 -3.60
N PRO A 179 9.86 6.45 -4.32
CA PRO A 179 9.65 7.79 -3.79
C PRO A 179 8.72 7.81 -2.57
N PHE A 180 7.75 6.88 -2.49
CA PHE A 180 6.93 6.71 -1.29
C PHE A 180 7.78 6.26 -0.08
N LEU A 181 8.60 5.22 -0.24
CA LEU A 181 9.42 4.67 0.85
C LEU A 181 10.47 5.69 1.32
N PHE A 182 11.14 6.38 0.39
CA PHE A 182 12.05 7.49 0.68
C PHE A 182 11.35 8.64 1.43
N SER A 183 10.15 9.05 0.98
CA SER A 183 9.36 10.09 1.63
C SER A 183 8.92 9.70 3.05
N PHE A 184 8.54 8.44 3.24
CA PHE A 184 8.15 7.91 4.55
C PHE A 184 9.34 7.90 5.52
N GLY A 185 10.49 7.39 5.08
CA GLY A 185 11.72 7.37 5.87
C GLY A 185 12.19 8.77 6.29
N LEU A 186 12.22 9.75 5.37
CA LEU A 186 12.57 11.13 5.70
C LEU A 186 11.64 11.76 6.73
N ASN A 187 10.33 11.56 6.59
CA ASN A 187 9.34 12.08 7.55
C ASN A 187 9.47 11.42 8.94
N LEU A 188 9.91 10.16 9.03
CA LEU A 188 10.23 9.50 10.31
C LEU A 188 11.50 10.09 10.98
N ILE A 189 12.55 10.40 10.20
CA ILE A 189 13.78 11.01 10.72
C ILE A 189 13.50 12.41 11.29
N VAL A 190 12.77 13.23 10.53
CA VAL A 190 12.54 14.65 10.86
C VAL A 190 11.34 14.84 11.80
N GLN A 191 10.47 13.84 11.92
CA GLN A 191 9.27 13.83 12.78
C GLN A 191 8.29 14.98 12.48
N LYS A 192 8.36 15.49 11.24
CA LYS A 192 7.49 16.50 10.66
C LYS A 192 7.14 16.07 9.24
N LYS A 193 6.01 16.55 8.72
CA LYS A 193 5.58 16.31 7.34
C LYS A 193 6.37 17.23 6.40
N LEU A 194 7.61 16.86 6.04
CA LEU A 194 8.39 17.56 5.02
C LEU A 194 7.84 17.28 3.63
N LEU A 195 7.60 16.00 3.35
CA LEU A 195 7.05 15.53 2.07
C LEU A 195 5.62 15.01 2.27
N PRO A 196 4.72 15.17 1.28
CA PRO A 196 3.33 14.73 1.41
C PRO A 196 3.19 13.23 1.14
N THR A 197 3.74 12.39 2.03
CA THR A 197 3.84 10.92 1.85
C THR A 197 2.51 10.25 1.53
N LEU A 198 1.40 10.69 2.13
CA LEU A 198 0.07 10.14 1.83
C LEU A 198 -0.42 10.51 0.42
N THR A 199 -0.02 11.67 -0.10
CA THR A 199 -0.28 12.07 -1.49
C THR A 199 0.58 11.23 -2.43
N LEU A 200 1.88 11.06 -2.14
CA LEU A 200 2.75 10.16 -2.91
C LEU A 200 2.24 8.73 -2.91
N PHE A 201 1.78 8.21 -1.77
CA PHE A 201 1.16 6.89 -1.68
C PHE A 201 -0.09 6.77 -2.55
N ARG A 202 -1.03 7.72 -2.45
CA ARG A 202 -2.27 7.72 -3.23
C ARG A 202 -2.00 7.79 -4.75
N HIS A 203 -1.14 8.69 -5.19
CA HIS A 203 -0.81 8.83 -6.62
C HIS A 203 0.01 7.64 -7.12
N GLY A 204 0.99 7.17 -6.35
CA GLY A 204 1.80 6.00 -6.65
C GLY A 204 0.96 4.74 -6.77
N PHE A 205 0.13 4.42 -5.78
CA PHE A 205 -0.75 3.23 -5.79
C PHE A 205 -1.75 3.25 -6.96
N ALA A 206 -2.37 4.39 -7.24
CA ALA A 206 -3.26 4.54 -8.39
C ALA A 206 -2.52 4.40 -9.73
N LEU A 207 -1.30 4.95 -9.84
CA LEU A 207 -0.44 4.71 -11.00
C LEU A 207 -0.01 3.25 -11.09
N THR A 208 0.30 2.55 -9.99
CA THR A 208 0.66 1.13 -10.03
C THR A 208 -0.48 0.28 -10.60
N ILE A 209 -1.72 0.50 -10.14
CA ILE A 209 -2.91 -0.23 -10.62
C ILE A 209 -3.18 -0.01 -12.12
N ILE A 210 -2.91 1.19 -12.65
CA ILE A 210 -3.19 1.53 -14.06
C ILE A 210 -2.00 1.15 -14.97
N LEU A 211 -0.78 1.51 -14.55
CA LEU A 211 0.44 1.38 -15.35
C LEU A 211 0.91 -0.08 -15.45
N SER A 212 0.76 -0.89 -14.39
CA SER A 212 1.15 -2.30 -14.41
C SER A 212 0.43 -3.10 -15.51
N PRO A 213 -0.92 -3.15 -15.59
CA PRO A 213 -1.60 -3.81 -16.71
C PRO A 213 -1.43 -3.08 -18.04
N SER A 214 -1.34 -1.74 -18.05
CA SER A 214 -1.06 -1.01 -19.31
C SER A 214 0.28 -1.41 -19.93
N LEU A 215 1.32 -1.62 -19.11
CA LEU A 215 2.62 -2.09 -19.56
C LEU A 215 2.60 -3.57 -19.97
N ALA A 216 1.87 -4.43 -19.25
CA ALA A 216 1.67 -5.82 -19.66
C ALA A 216 1.00 -5.89 -21.03
N PHE A 217 -0.09 -5.14 -21.25
CA PHE A 217 -0.78 -5.11 -22.54
C PHE A 217 0.09 -4.56 -23.68
N ILE A 218 0.82 -3.46 -23.47
CA ILE A 218 1.69 -2.88 -24.53
C ILE A 218 2.86 -3.82 -24.87
N PHE A 219 3.48 -4.44 -23.87
CA PHE A 219 4.69 -5.25 -24.03
C PHE A 219 4.45 -6.77 -23.97
N GLN A 220 3.21 -7.23 -24.18
CA GLN A 220 2.78 -8.64 -24.11
C GLN A 220 3.59 -9.64 -24.96
N LYS A 221 4.36 -9.16 -25.95
CA LYS A 221 5.20 -9.98 -26.84
C LYS A 221 6.67 -10.09 -26.41
N PHE A 222 7.08 -9.45 -25.31
CA PHE A 222 8.45 -9.44 -24.83
C PHE A 222 8.65 -10.44 -23.69
N ALA A 223 9.82 -11.09 -23.64
CA ALA A 223 10.17 -12.07 -22.60
C ALA A 223 10.42 -11.45 -21.20
N PHE A 224 10.39 -10.12 -21.08
CA PHE A 224 10.48 -9.41 -19.81
C PHE A 224 9.08 -8.91 -19.39
N PRO A 225 8.60 -9.21 -18.17
CA PRO A 225 7.26 -8.82 -17.73
C PRO A 225 7.25 -7.35 -17.29
N TYR A 226 7.13 -6.43 -18.26
CA TYR A 226 7.07 -4.99 -18.01
C TYR A 226 5.94 -4.57 -17.05
N GLY A 227 4.83 -5.33 -17.01
CA GLY A 227 3.75 -5.18 -16.05
C GLY A 227 3.85 -6.05 -14.79
N GLY A 228 4.78 -7.01 -14.72
CA GLY A 228 4.86 -8.01 -13.66
C GLY A 228 3.69 -9.00 -13.66
N ALA A 229 3.74 -9.99 -12.76
CA ALA A 229 2.67 -10.99 -12.63
C ALA A 229 1.29 -10.38 -12.39
N PHE A 230 1.18 -9.30 -11.60
CA PHE A 230 -0.08 -8.58 -11.39
C PHE A 230 -0.61 -7.94 -12.68
N GLY A 231 0.26 -7.25 -13.42
CA GLY A 231 -0.12 -6.57 -14.67
C GLY A 231 -0.56 -7.55 -15.74
N ASN A 232 0.16 -8.67 -15.87
CA ASN A 232 -0.19 -9.76 -16.78
C ASN A 232 -1.56 -10.34 -16.41
N TYR A 233 -1.75 -10.81 -15.17
CA TYR A 233 -3.00 -11.41 -14.71
C TYR A 233 -4.24 -10.52 -14.94
N ILE A 234 -4.16 -9.22 -14.62
CA ILE A 234 -5.24 -8.26 -14.88
C ILE A 234 -5.47 -8.05 -16.38
N THR A 235 -4.42 -8.09 -17.19
CA THR A 235 -4.50 -7.97 -18.66
C THR A 235 -5.12 -9.21 -19.29
N ASP A 236 -4.70 -10.41 -18.89
CA ASP A 236 -5.18 -11.68 -19.43
C ASP A 236 -6.67 -11.89 -19.14
N ILE A 237 -7.10 -11.54 -17.92
CA ILE A 237 -8.52 -11.47 -17.53
C ILE A 237 -9.27 -10.44 -18.37
N SER A 238 -8.70 -9.25 -18.58
CA SER A 238 -9.34 -8.21 -19.39
C SER A 238 -9.51 -8.65 -20.85
N ILE A 239 -8.49 -9.29 -21.45
CA ILE A 239 -8.56 -9.84 -22.81
C ILE A 239 -9.61 -10.94 -22.89
N SER A 240 -9.72 -11.78 -21.87
CA SER A 240 -10.70 -12.87 -21.82
C SER A 240 -12.15 -12.37 -21.77
N TYR A 241 -12.43 -11.23 -21.10
CA TYR A 241 -13.79 -10.67 -20.98
C TYR A 241 -14.14 -9.58 -22.01
N LEU A 242 -13.17 -8.78 -22.46
CA LEU A 242 -13.39 -7.63 -23.36
C LEU A 242 -12.77 -7.78 -24.75
N GLY A 243 -11.99 -8.84 -24.97
CA GLY A 243 -11.15 -8.98 -26.16
C GLY A 243 -9.99 -7.98 -26.21
N GLN A 244 -9.11 -8.18 -27.18
CA GLN A 244 -7.88 -7.37 -27.34
C GLN A 244 -8.18 -5.87 -27.51
N ILE A 245 -9.16 -5.53 -28.36
CA ILE A 245 -9.53 -4.14 -28.66
C ILE A 245 -10.20 -3.49 -27.44
N GLY A 246 -11.17 -4.17 -26.81
CA GLY A 246 -11.84 -3.64 -25.62
C GLY A 246 -10.88 -3.41 -24.45
N THR A 247 -9.94 -4.33 -24.22
CA THR A 247 -8.88 -4.17 -23.22
C THR A 247 -8.00 -2.96 -23.51
N GLY A 248 -7.52 -2.82 -24.75
CA GLY A 248 -6.72 -1.67 -25.16
C GLY A 248 -7.47 -0.34 -25.00
N THR A 249 -8.77 -0.32 -25.29
CA THR A 249 -9.63 0.86 -25.08
C THR A 249 -9.79 1.21 -23.61
N VAL A 250 -10.08 0.22 -22.74
CA VAL A 250 -10.27 0.46 -21.29
C VAL A 250 -8.96 0.89 -20.61
N LEU A 251 -7.83 0.26 -20.94
CA LEU A 251 -6.52 0.66 -20.40
C LEU A 251 -6.11 2.06 -20.89
N SER A 252 -6.34 2.37 -22.16
CA SER A 252 -6.11 3.72 -22.70
C SER A 252 -6.98 4.78 -22.00
N PHE A 253 -8.26 4.46 -21.77
CA PHE A 253 -9.17 5.33 -21.02
C PHE A 253 -8.74 5.51 -19.56
N ALA A 254 -8.26 4.46 -18.89
CA ALA A 254 -7.75 4.54 -17.52
C ALA A 254 -6.49 5.43 -17.42
N VAL A 255 -5.54 5.28 -18.36
CA VAL A 255 -4.33 6.12 -18.44
C VAL A 255 -4.70 7.58 -18.71
N LEU A 256 -5.51 7.85 -19.73
CA LEU A 256 -5.93 9.21 -20.10
C LEU A 256 -6.79 9.86 -19.02
N GLY A 257 -7.72 9.11 -18.41
CA GLY A 257 -8.56 9.57 -17.31
C GLY A 257 -7.77 9.94 -16.07
N TYR A 258 -6.74 9.15 -15.72
CA TYR A 258 -5.80 9.52 -14.66
C TYR A 258 -5.00 10.77 -15.00
N LEU A 259 -4.52 10.87 -16.25
CA LEU A 259 -3.74 12.01 -16.74
C LEU A 259 -4.56 13.31 -16.63
N VAL A 260 -5.82 13.29 -17.07
CA VAL A 260 -6.77 14.39 -16.92
C VAL A 260 -7.06 14.68 -15.45
N ALA A 261 -7.29 13.66 -14.60
CA ALA A 261 -7.56 13.85 -13.18
C ALA A 261 -6.40 14.48 -12.39
N VAL A 262 -5.15 14.31 -12.85
CA VAL A 262 -3.96 14.94 -12.25
C VAL A 262 -3.72 16.34 -12.82
N PHE A 263 -3.72 16.52 -14.13
CA PHE A 263 -3.43 17.83 -14.74
C PHE A 263 -4.57 18.85 -14.58
N ASN A 264 -5.82 18.40 -14.46
CA ASN A 264 -6.97 19.26 -14.22
C ASN A 264 -7.26 19.48 -12.72
N PHE A 265 -6.30 19.23 -11.82
CA PHE A 265 -6.48 19.38 -10.37
C PHE A 265 -6.30 20.82 -9.86
N SER A 266 -6.97 21.76 -10.54
CA SER A 266 -7.28 23.13 -10.10
C SER A 266 -8.66 23.48 -10.69
N PHE A 267 -9.61 24.10 -9.99
CA PHE A 267 -9.50 25.07 -8.90
C PHE A 267 -10.48 24.78 -7.75
N ASN A 268 -9.97 24.45 -6.56
CA ASN A 268 -10.60 24.90 -5.31
C ASN A 268 -9.57 24.91 -4.16
N ARG A 269 -8.76 25.98 -4.09
CA ARG A 269 -8.10 26.32 -2.83
C ARG A 269 -9.20 26.81 -1.91
N LYS A 270 -9.40 26.13 -0.77
CA LYS A 270 -10.25 26.64 0.31
C LYS A 270 -9.83 28.07 0.61
N ASN A 271 -10.78 29.00 0.71
CA ASN A 271 -10.50 30.29 1.32
C ASN A 271 -9.92 30.01 2.71
N ILE A 272 -8.69 30.46 2.92
CA ILE A 272 -8.20 30.70 4.28
C ILE A 272 -8.85 32.03 4.64
N GLU A 273 -9.95 31.94 5.38
CA GLU A 273 -10.54 33.11 6.03
C GLU A 273 -9.45 33.69 6.94
N THR A 274 -8.89 34.83 6.54
CA THR A 274 -7.96 35.59 7.36
C THR A 274 -8.71 35.95 8.64
N PRO A 275 -8.20 35.62 9.85
CA PRO A 275 -8.81 36.10 11.07
C PRO A 275 -8.78 37.63 11.05
N ASP A 276 -9.96 38.25 11.10
CA ASP A 276 -10.07 39.72 11.09
C ASP A 276 -9.31 40.29 12.28
N GLN A 277 -8.26 41.06 12.00
CA GLN A 277 -7.63 41.89 13.02
C GLN A 277 -8.41 43.19 13.11
N GLU A 278 -9.32 43.27 14.08
CA GLU A 278 -9.89 44.53 14.54
C GLU A 278 -8.75 45.44 15.02
N PHE A 279 -8.34 46.38 14.17
CA PHE A 279 -7.46 47.49 14.57
C PHE A 279 -8.34 48.63 15.07
N GLU A 280 -8.02 49.14 16.26
CA GLU A 280 -8.83 50.12 16.98
C GLU A 280 -8.97 51.44 16.19
N GLU A 281 -10.19 51.97 16.16
CA GLU A 281 -10.55 53.21 15.47
C GLU A 281 -10.05 54.43 16.26
N GLN A 282 -8.88 54.97 15.89
CA GLN A 282 -8.34 56.19 16.53
C GLN A 282 -8.56 57.45 15.68
N ASN A 283 -9.28 58.38 16.29
CA ASN A 283 -9.90 59.55 15.67
C ASN A 283 -8.89 60.64 15.24
N SER A 284 -9.08 61.26 14.06
CA SER A 284 -8.47 62.55 13.69
C SER A 284 -9.29 63.29 12.64
N GLU A 285 -9.56 64.57 12.87
CA GLU A 285 -10.45 65.39 12.03
C GLU A 285 -9.73 65.94 10.77
N PRO A 286 -10.44 66.13 9.64
CA PRO A 286 -9.88 66.71 8.43
C PRO A 286 -9.74 68.24 8.53
N THR A 287 -8.51 68.73 8.75
CA THR A 287 -8.19 70.17 8.66
C THR A 287 -8.39 70.68 7.22
N ILE A 288 -9.35 71.59 7.02
CA ILE A 288 -9.61 72.21 5.72
C ILE A 288 -8.58 73.33 5.46
N VAL A 289 -7.77 73.16 4.42
CA VAL A 289 -6.89 74.22 3.89
C VAL A 289 -7.66 75.01 2.82
N GLN A 290 -7.92 76.30 3.08
CA GLN A 290 -8.36 77.22 2.03
C GLN A 290 -7.15 77.66 1.19
N VAL A 291 -7.32 77.72 -0.13
CA VAL A 291 -6.32 78.24 -1.07
C VAL A 291 -6.80 79.60 -1.58
N ASP A 292 -6.08 80.66 -1.20
CA ASP A 292 -6.32 82.00 -1.73
C ASP A 292 -6.00 82.06 -3.23
N LYS A 293 -6.77 82.87 -3.97
CA LYS A 293 -6.58 83.16 -5.39
C LYS A 293 -6.31 84.65 -5.59
N SER A 294 -5.24 85.14 -4.98
CA SER A 294 -4.69 86.47 -5.25
C SER A 294 -3.31 86.36 -5.94
N ASN A 295 -3.06 87.28 -6.87
CA ASN A 295 -1.76 87.57 -7.50
C ASN A 295 -1.09 86.45 -8.34
N ALA A 296 -1.32 86.47 -9.66
CA ALA A 296 -0.24 86.65 -10.65
C ALA A 296 -0.78 86.85 -12.09
N TYR A 297 -0.85 88.10 -12.55
CA TYR A 297 -0.74 88.42 -13.98
C TYR A 297 0.68 88.89 -14.25
N THR A 298 1.30 88.44 -15.35
CA THR A 298 2.20 89.20 -16.26
C THR A 298 2.54 88.32 -17.46
N LEU A 299 2.65 88.93 -18.64
CA LEU A 299 3.11 88.33 -19.90
C LEU A 299 4.35 89.09 -20.41
N ALA A 300 5.01 88.51 -21.42
CA ALA A 300 6.00 89.15 -22.30
C ALA A 300 7.39 89.45 -21.68
N PRO A 301 8.45 89.64 -22.49
CA PRO A 301 8.50 89.50 -23.96
C PRO A 301 8.61 88.05 -24.44
#